data_AF-A0ABD0RF01-F1
#
_entry.id   AF-A0ABD0RF01-F1
#
_cell.length_a   1.000
_cell.length_b   1.000
_cell.length_c   1.000
_cell.angle_alpha   90.00
_cell.angle_beta   90.00
_cell.angle_gamma   90.00
#
_symmetry.space_group_name_H-M   'P 1'
#
loop_
_entity.id
_entity.type
_entity.pdbx_description
1 polymer ?
#
loop_
_entity_poly.entity_id
_entity_poly.type
_entity_poly.pdbx_seq_one_letter_code
_entity_poly.pdbx_strand_id
1 'polypeptide(L)'
;TEGQSVRKIAKTLNVSPSAGAKTIKRYDETGSHEDLPRKGRPRVTPAAEDKFIQITSLRKSVPWSDESKFEMFGSTRCVFVRRRK
;
A
#
# COMPACT_ATOMS: atom_id res chain seq x y z
N THR A 1 -0.13 -19.46 26.30
CA THR A 1 1.32 -19.72 26.40
C THR A 1 1.60 -20.34 27.75
N GLU A 2 2.36 -21.43 27.78
CA GLU A 2 2.47 -22.41 28.88
C GLU A 2 3.18 -21.89 30.15
N GLY A 3 2.81 -20.71 30.65
CA GLY A 3 3.39 -20.10 31.85
C GLY A 3 4.88 -19.73 31.74
N GLN A 4 5.49 -19.86 30.56
CA GLN A 4 6.89 -19.55 30.34
C GLN A 4 7.10 -18.04 30.24
N SER A 5 8.14 -17.53 30.91
CA SER A 5 8.51 -16.12 30.83
C SER A 5 9.00 -15.75 29.44
N VAL A 6 8.74 -14.50 29.02
CA VAL A 6 9.19 -13.96 27.72
C VAL A 6 10.70 -14.11 27.53
N ARG A 7 11.48 -13.93 28.60
CA ARG A 7 12.94 -14.13 28.57
C ARG A 7 13.33 -15.58 28.29
N LYS A 8 12.60 -16.56 28.83
CA LYS A 8 12.87 -17.99 28.59
C LYS A 8 12.63 -18.32 27.11
N ILE A 9 11.51 -17.85 26.57
CA ILE A 9 11.14 -18.02 25.15
C ILE A 9 12.15 -17.34 24.22
N ALA A 10 12.57 -16.12 24.56
CA ALA A 10 13.54 -15.38 23.75
C ALA A 10 14.91 -16.06 23.72
N LYS A 11 15.36 -16.61 24.86
CA LYS A 11 16.60 -17.40 24.94
C LYS A 11 16.51 -18.69 24.13
N THR A 12 15.40 -19.42 24.18
CA THR A 12 15.23 -20.66 23.40
C THR A 12 15.21 -20.40 21.90
N LEU A 13 14.64 -19.26 21.47
CA LEU A 13 14.55 -18.88 20.06
C LEU A 13 15.73 -18.02 19.57
N ASN A 14 16.73 -17.75 20.43
CA ASN A 14 17.87 -16.86 20.14
C ASN A 14 17.45 -15.49 19.57
N VAL A 15 16.35 -14.93 20.08
CA VAL A 15 15.86 -13.59 19.71
C VAL A 15 16.00 -12.63 20.88
N SER A 16 15.93 -11.33 20.60
CA SER A 16 15.89 -10.34 21.67
C SER A 16 14.61 -10.49 22.50
N PRO A 17 14.64 -10.24 23.82
CA PRO A 17 13.44 -10.29 24.67
C PRO A 17 12.33 -9.36 24.18
N SER A 18 12.68 -8.23 23.56
CA SER A 18 11.72 -7.29 22.98
C SER A 18 11.06 -7.83 21.72
N ALA A 19 11.77 -8.59 20.88
CA ALA A 19 11.17 -9.30 19.75
C ALA A 19 10.17 -10.36 20.22
N GLY A 20 10.53 -11.14 21.25
CA GLY A 20 9.62 -12.11 21.88
C GLY A 20 8.34 -11.46 22.40
N ALA A 21 8.46 -10.35 23.15
CA ALA A 21 7.31 -9.61 23.67
C ALA A 21 6.39 -9.07 22.56
N LYS A 22 6.97 -8.50 21.50
CA LYS A 22 6.21 -7.98 20.35
C LYS A 22 5.49 -9.07 19.58
N THR A 23 6.09 -10.25 19.45
CA THR A 23 5.45 -11.40 18.78
C THR A 23 4.30 -11.95 19.60
N ILE A 24 4.44 -12.06 20.93
CA ILE A 24 3.33 -12.44 21.82
C ILE A 24 2.17 -11.44 21.69
N LYS A 25 2.45 -10.14 21.81
CA LYS A 25 1.43 -9.10 21.65
C LYS A 25 0.70 -9.18 20.30
N ARG A 26 1.44 -9.35 19.19
CA ARG A 26 0.84 -9.51 17.85
C ARG A 26 -0.08 -10.73 17.76
N TYR A 27 0.32 -11.84 18.39
CA TYR A 27 -0.47 -13.06 18.43
C TYR A 27 -1.74 -12.89 19.27
N ASP A 28 -1.67 -12.20 20.41
CA ASP A 28 -2.86 -11.91 21.24
C ASP A 28 -3.87 -11.02 20.49
N GLU A 29 -3.39 -10.10 19.65
CA GLU A 29 -4.21 -9.20 18.83
C GLU A 29 -4.81 -9.88 17.59
N THR A 30 -4.01 -10.70 16.88
CA THR A 30 -4.35 -11.22 15.54
C THR A 30 -4.79 -12.68 15.57
N GLY A 31 -4.42 -13.43 16.61
CA GLY A 31 -4.65 -14.87 16.74
C GLY A 31 -3.78 -15.76 15.84
N SER A 32 -2.90 -15.18 15.02
CA SER A 32 -2.03 -15.91 14.11
C SER A 32 -0.64 -15.27 14.01
N HIS A 33 0.35 -16.07 13.59
CA HIS A 33 1.70 -15.60 13.25
C HIS A 33 1.98 -15.68 11.73
N GLU A 34 0.97 -15.99 10.93
CA GLU A 34 1.10 -16.09 9.48
C GLU A 34 1.19 -14.71 8.84
N ASP A 35 1.95 -14.63 7.74
CA ASP A 35 2.03 -13.41 6.95
C ASP A 35 0.67 -13.09 6.32
N LEU A 36 0.13 -11.92 6.66
CA LEU A 36 -1.12 -11.45 6.07
C LEU A 36 -0.91 -10.97 4.62
N PRO A 37 -1.91 -11.15 3.74
CA PRO A 37 -1.85 -10.59 2.40
C PRO A 37 -1.65 -9.07 2.50
N ARG A 38 -0.55 -8.58 1.92
CA ARG A 38 -0.23 -7.16 1.91
C ARG A 38 -1.33 -6.43 1.13
N LYS A 39 -1.87 -5.34 1.67
CA LYS A 39 -2.92 -4.53 1.01
C LYS A 39 -2.51 -3.95 -0.36
N GLY A 40 -1.23 -4.03 -0.71
CA GLY A 40 -0.68 -3.47 -1.94
C GLY A 40 -0.81 -1.95 -1.98
N ARG A 41 -0.54 -1.35 -3.15
CA ARG A 41 -0.82 0.07 -3.38
C ARG A 41 -2.33 0.25 -3.57
N PRO A 42 -3.00 1.13 -2.80
CA PRO A 42 -4.41 1.41 -3.01
C PRO A 42 -4.68 1.83 -4.46
N ARG A 43 -5.76 1.30 -5.05
CA ARG A 43 -6.22 1.75 -6.36
C ARG A 43 -6.69 3.19 -6.23
N VAL A 44 -6.07 4.09 -6.99
CA VAL A 44 -6.38 5.52 -6.99
C VAL A 44 -7.65 5.80 -7.78
N THR A 45 -7.92 5.00 -8.81
CA THR A 45 -9.07 5.12 -9.70
C THR A 45 -10.06 3.97 -9.48
N PRO A 46 -11.37 4.23 -9.47
CA PRO A 46 -12.39 3.19 -9.44
C PRO A 46 -12.44 2.43 -10.77
N ALA A 47 -12.93 1.19 -10.73
CA ALA A 47 -12.93 0.29 -11.90
C ALA A 47 -13.67 0.84 -13.14
N ALA A 48 -14.62 1.76 -12.95
CA ALA A 48 -15.33 2.41 -14.05
C ALA A 48 -14.46 3.45 -14.77
N GLU A 49 -13.66 4.22 -14.02
CA GLU A 49 -12.72 5.19 -14.59
C GLU A 49 -11.58 4.49 -15.33
N ASP A 50 -11.07 3.37 -14.79
CA ASP A 50 -10.07 2.55 -15.48
C ASP A 50 -10.57 2.00 -16.81
N LYS A 51 -11.81 1.48 -16.84
CA LYS A 51 -12.45 1.03 -18.08
C LYS A 51 -12.62 2.18 -19.06
N PHE A 52 -12.99 3.37 -18.59
CA PHE A 52 -13.10 4.56 -19.43
C PHE A 52 -11.73 4.95 -20.02
N ILE A 53 -10.66 4.96 -19.23
CA ILE A 53 -9.29 5.22 -19.70
C ILE A 53 -8.85 4.18 -20.73
N GLN A 54 -9.10 2.89 -20.49
CA GLN A 54 -8.78 1.81 -21.44
C GLN A 54 -9.56 1.95 -22.76
N ILE A 55 -10.87 2.18 -22.70
CA ILE A 55 -11.71 2.31 -23.90
C ILE A 55 -11.34 3.57 -24.70
N THR A 56 -11.09 4.70 -24.03
CA THR A 56 -10.74 5.97 -24.68
C THR A 56 -9.34 5.95 -25.28
N SER A 57 -8.37 5.29 -24.63
CA SER A 57 -7.02 5.09 -25.18
C SER A 57 -7.01 4.16 -26.40
N LEU A 58 -7.80 3.09 -26.39
CA LEU A 58 -7.91 2.15 -27.52
C LEU A 58 -8.60 2.77 -28.75
N ARG A 59 -9.55 3.69 -28.55
CA ARG A 59 -10.32 4.32 -29.64
C ARG A 59 -9.62 5.47 -30.36
N LYS A 60 -8.40 5.88 -29.94
CA LYS A 60 -7.58 6.94 -30.57
C LYS A 60 -8.37 8.16 -31.09
N SER A 61 -9.30 8.71 -30.31
CA SER A 61 -9.98 9.97 -30.67
C SER A 61 -10.33 10.87 -29.49
N VAL A 62 -9.60 10.75 -28.38
CA VAL A 62 -9.48 11.88 -27.45
C VAL A 62 -8.04 12.35 -27.56
N PRO A 63 -7.79 13.61 -27.92
CA PRO A 63 -6.45 14.14 -27.97
C PRO A 63 -5.98 14.25 -26.52
N TRP A 64 -5.38 13.18 -26.02
CA TRP A 64 -4.45 13.26 -24.89
C TRP A 64 -3.26 14.20 -25.22
N SER A 65 -3.16 14.64 -26.47
CA SER A 65 -2.28 15.70 -26.99
C SER A 65 -2.86 17.12 -26.90
N ASP A 66 -4.10 17.32 -26.44
CA ASP A 66 -4.64 18.67 -26.27
C ASP A 66 -4.16 19.24 -24.93
N GLU A 67 -2.91 19.74 -24.96
CA GLU A 67 -2.23 20.40 -23.83
C GLU A 67 -3.06 21.56 -23.25
N SER A 68 -4.08 22.07 -23.97
CA SER A 68 -4.98 23.11 -23.48
C SER A 68 -5.89 22.65 -22.33
N LYS A 69 -6.08 21.33 -22.15
CA LYS A 69 -7.00 20.74 -21.16
C LYS A 69 -6.37 20.43 -19.82
N PHE A 70 -5.04 20.50 -19.71
CA PHE A 70 -4.32 20.14 -18.50
C PHE A 70 -3.37 21.25 -18.07
N GLU A 71 -3.06 21.31 -16.78
CA GLU A 71 -2.03 22.18 -16.24
C GLU A 71 -1.06 21.33 -15.43
N MET A 72 0.23 21.52 -15.71
CA MET A 72 1.34 20.96 -14.94
C MET A 72 1.64 21.92 -13.79
N PHE A 73 1.59 21.45 -12.56
CA PHE A 73 1.89 22.26 -11.37
C PHE A 73 2.82 21.49 -10.42
N GLY A 74 3.58 22.19 -9.59
CA GLY A 74 4.52 21.59 -8.66
C GLY A 74 5.97 22.02 -8.91
N SER A 75 6.90 21.29 -8.29
CA SER A 75 8.35 21.57 -8.35
C SER A 75 9.03 20.64 -9.35
N THR A 76 10.25 20.96 -9.78
CA THR A 76 11.05 20.10 -10.68
C THR A 76 11.23 18.68 -10.17
N ARG A 77 11.17 18.47 -8.85
CA ARG A 77 11.26 17.14 -8.22
C ARG A 77 9.93 16.36 -8.19
N CYS A 78 8.79 17.03 -8.32
CA CYS A 78 7.46 16.42 -8.31
C CYS A 78 6.50 17.28 -9.13
N VAL A 79 6.22 16.82 -10.35
CA VAL A 79 5.27 17.47 -11.27
C VAL A 79 3.93 16.75 -11.18
N PHE A 80 2.89 17.52 -10.94
CA PHE A 80 1.51 17.07 -10.84
C PHE A 80 0.72 17.58 -12.05
N VAL A 81 -0.24 16.77 -12.51
CA VAL A 81 -1.10 17.12 -13.64
C VAL A 81 -2.55 17.18 -13.15
N ARG A 82 -3.24 18.28 -13.44
CA ARG A 82 -4.69 18.42 -13.20
C ARG A 82 -5.40 18.85 -14.48
N ARG A 83 -6.69 18.51 -14.60
CA ARG A 83 -7.55 19.05 -15.66
C ARG A 83 -7.88 20.51 -15.37
N ARG A 84 -7.84 21.36 -16.41
CA ARG A 84 -8.41 22.71 -16.35
C ARG A 84 -9.94 22.59 -16.30
N LYS A 85 -10.57 23.47 -15.52
CA LYS A 85 -12.04 23.56 -15.41
C LYS A 85 -12.64 24.18 -16.66
#